data_AF-A0A3S4X5B1-F1
#
_entry.id   AF-A0A3S4X5B1-F1
#
_cell.length_a   1.000
_cell.length_b   1.000
_cell.length_c   1.000
_cell.angle_alpha   90.00
_cell.angle_beta   90.00
_cell.angle_gamma   90.00
#
_symmetry.space_group_name_H-M   'P 1'
#
loop_
_entity.id
_entity.type
_entity.pdbx_description
1 polymer ?
#
loop_
_entity_poly.entity_id
_entity_poly.type
_entity_poly.pdbx_seq_one_letter_code
_entity_poly.pdbx_strand_id
1 'polypeptide(L)'
;MPLVVVKNTVHGNHAYCNLNEGIGKVMRFGAYGPDVQARLCWMRDSLAPVLKEVLATFDEGIDLTAVMAQAITMGDEFHQRNIAASALLMRLLAPKISLLERDNVELAKVMQFLSITDQFFLNLAMAYCKAAMDAGAEIKQGTIVTVMTRNGKNFGVKISGMGDQWFTAPVNTPEGLFFSGYSQADANPDIGDSAITETFGIGGAAMVAAPGVTRFVGAAGGMSAATDISEEMAEIYLERNMMLQIPTWDFQGACLGLDARRVVETGITPLINTGIAHREAGVGQIGAGTVRAPLGCFEKAIEALAEKLGISA
;
A
#
# COMPACT_ATOMS: atom_id res chain seq x y z
N MET A 1 -8.35 11.98 -14.08
CA MET A 1 -7.15 11.13 -14.05
C MET A 1 -7.54 9.72 -14.47
N PRO A 2 -6.73 9.03 -15.28
CA PRO A 2 -6.94 7.62 -15.61
C PRO A 2 -6.95 6.75 -14.35
N LEU A 3 -7.78 5.70 -14.33
CA LEU A 3 -7.86 4.73 -13.25
C LEU A 3 -7.50 3.34 -13.77
N VAL A 4 -6.79 2.57 -12.95
CA VAL A 4 -6.63 1.12 -13.09
C VAL A 4 -7.83 0.44 -12.44
N VAL A 5 -8.31 -0.62 -13.07
CA VAL A 5 -9.40 -1.46 -12.56
C VAL A 5 -8.82 -2.80 -12.16
N VAL A 6 -9.04 -3.21 -10.91
CA VAL A 6 -8.70 -4.55 -10.41
C VAL A 6 -10.01 -5.28 -10.12
N LYS A 7 -10.19 -6.44 -10.74
CA LYS A 7 -11.34 -7.33 -10.51
C LYS A 7 -10.90 -8.49 -9.63
N ASN A 8 -11.62 -8.70 -8.54
CA ASN A 8 -11.52 -9.95 -7.79
C ASN A 8 -12.31 -11.03 -8.55
N THR A 9 -11.62 -12.00 -9.14
CA THR A 9 -12.27 -13.03 -9.97
C THR A 9 -13.09 -14.03 -9.15
N VAL A 10 -12.75 -14.22 -7.87
CA VAL A 10 -13.45 -15.14 -6.96
C VAL A 10 -14.78 -14.54 -6.49
N HIS A 11 -14.77 -13.26 -6.08
CA HIS A 11 -15.94 -12.60 -5.48
C HIS A 11 -16.67 -11.62 -6.42
N GLY A 12 -16.09 -11.31 -7.59
CA GLY A 12 -16.70 -10.46 -8.62
C GLY A 12 -16.67 -8.96 -8.33
N ASN A 13 -16.19 -8.52 -7.16
CA ASN A 13 -16.06 -7.10 -6.82
C ASN A 13 -14.88 -6.44 -7.54
N HIS A 14 -14.92 -5.11 -7.60
CA HIS A 14 -13.91 -4.29 -8.28
C HIS A 14 -13.32 -3.27 -7.32
N ALA A 15 -12.03 -2.99 -7.48
CA ALA A 15 -11.33 -1.89 -6.84
C ALA A 15 -10.64 -1.02 -7.90
N TYR A 16 -10.36 0.22 -7.53
CA TYR A 16 -9.84 1.23 -8.45
C TYR A 16 -8.70 1.99 -7.77
N CYS A 17 -7.68 2.33 -8.55
CA CYS A 17 -6.65 3.26 -8.13
C CYS A 17 -6.23 4.15 -9.30
N ASN A 18 -5.64 5.31 -9.01
CA ASN A 18 -4.96 6.11 -10.01
C ASN A 18 -3.60 5.47 -10.38
N LEU A 19 -2.98 5.99 -11.45
CA LEU A 19 -1.62 5.62 -11.83
C LEU A 19 -0.58 6.33 -10.96
N ASN A 20 0.54 5.67 -10.68
CA ASN A 20 1.67 6.29 -10.00
C ASN A 20 2.32 7.35 -10.89
N GLU A 21 2.53 8.56 -10.36
CA GLU A 21 3.08 9.72 -11.09
C GLU A 21 4.60 9.71 -11.26
N GLY A 22 5.31 8.68 -10.79
CA GLY A 22 6.77 8.65 -10.78
C GLY A 22 7.39 9.19 -9.49
N ILE A 23 8.66 9.56 -9.59
CA ILE A 23 9.47 10.12 -8.51
C ILE A 23 9.53 11.66 -8.58
N GLY A 24 9.98 12.29 -7.49
CA GLY A 24 10.14 13.75 -7.40
C GLY A 24 8.86 14.49 -7.02
N LYS A 25 8.68 15.73 -7.51
CA LYS A 25 7.47 16.53 -7.27
C LYS A 25 6.28 15.89 -7.97
N VAL A 26 5.28 15.51 -7.18
CA VAL A 26 4.06 14.80 -7.64
C VAL A 26 2.83 15.30 -6.89
N MET A 27 1.66 15.21 -7.52
CA MET A 27 0.40 15.68 -6.98
C MET A 27 -0.03 14.93 -5.72
N ARG A 28 0.26 13.62 -5.61
CA ARG A 28 -0.02 12.84 -4.40
C ARG A 28 0.66 13.37 -3.13
N PHE A 29 1.71 14.19 -3.26
CA PHE A 29 2.36 14.89 -2.14
C PHE A 29 2.10 16.41 -2.15
N GLY A 30 1.02 16.85 -2.81
CA GLY A 30 0.57 18.23 -2.82
C GLY A 30 1.34 19.16 -3.76
N ALA A 31 2.19 18.65 -4.66
CA ALA A 31 2.83 19.48 -5.69
C ALA A 31 1.90 19.71 -6.89
N TYR A 32 1.80 20.95 -7.39
CA TYR A 32 0.86 21.31 -8.46
C TYR A 32 1.45 22.28 -9.51
N GLY A 33 2.79 22.39 -9.56
CA GLY A 33 3.49 23.26 -10.51
C GLY A 33 3.34 22.85 -11.98
N PRO A 34 3.81 23.69 -12.93
CA PRO A 34 3.69 23.43 -14.36
C PRO A 34 4.26 22.09 -14.82
N ASP A 35 5.36 21.64 -14.20
CA ASP A 35 6.00 20.34 -14.44
C ASP A 35 5.10 19.17 -14.03
N VAL A 36 4.41 19.28 -12.88
CA VAL A 36 3.43 18.28 -12.42
C VAL A 36 2.23 18.25 -13.36
N GLN A 37 1.67 19.40 -13.72
CA GLN A 37 0.53 19.48 -14.63
C GLN A 37 0.86 18.90 -16.02
N ALA A 38 2.04 19.23 -16.56
CA ALA A 38 2.51 18.68 -17.83
C ALA A 38 2.62 17.16 -17.78
N ARG A 39 3.14 16.60 -16.68
CA ARG A 39 3.21 15.15 -16.47
C ARG A 39 1.83 14.52 -16.40
N LEU A 40 0.89 15.11 -15.65
CA LEU A 40 -0.49 14.59 -15.54
C LEU A 40 -1.23 14.61 -16.89
N CYS A 41 -1.05 15.66 -17.68
CA CYS A 41 -1.56 15.73 -19.05
C CYS A 41 -0.92 14.64 -19.93
N TRP A 42 0.41 14.46 -19.88
CA TRP A 42 1.08 13.38 -20.60
C TRP A 42 0.60 12.00 -20.15
N MET A 43 0.37 11.79 -18.84
CA MET A 43 -0.15 10.54 -18.32
C MET A 43 -1.56 10.25 -18.85
N ARG A 44 -2.40 11.29 -18.96
CA ARG A 44 -3.76 11.20 -19.53
C ARG A 44 -3.72 10.93 -21.04
N ASP A 45 -2.87 11.64 -21.77
CA ASP A 45 -2.90 11.70 -23.24
C ASP A 45 -2.04 10.64 -23.92
N SER A 46 -1.07 10.05 -23.21
CA SER A 46 -0.09 9.12 -23.78
C SER A 46 0.08 7.85 -22.93
N LEU A 47 0.51 7.96 -21.67
CA LEU A 47 0.75 6.78 -20.81
C LEU A 47 -0.50 5.89 -20.69
N ALA A 48 -1.64 6.47 -20.28
CA ALA A 48 -2.85 5.70 -20.07
C ALA A 48 -3.43 5.10 -21.36
N PRO A 49 -3.47 5.81 -22.50
CA PRO A 49 -3.84 5.19 -23.78
C PRO A 49 -2.97 4.00 -24.17
N VAL A 50 -1.63 4.11 -24.04
CA VAL A 50 -0.71 2.98 -24.31
C VAL A 50 -0.98 1.82 -23.36
N LEU A 51 -1.12 2.10 -22.05
CA LEU A 51 -1.42 1.06 -21.06
C LEU A 51 -2.79 0.40 -21.31
N LYS A 52 -3.80 1.17 -21.68
CA LYS A 52 -5.14 0.64 -22.00
C LYS A 52 -5.09 -0.30 -23.22
N GLU A 53 -4.38 0.10 -24.26
CA GLU A 53 -4.26 -0.68 -25.49
C GLU A 53 -3.46 -1.96 -25.27
N VAL A 54 -2.32 -1.90 -24.57
CA VAL A 54 -1.56 -3.11 -24.26
C VAL A 54 -2.34 -4.05 -23.33
N LEU A 55 -3.07 -3.52 -22.35
CA LEU A 55 -3.91 -4.33 -21.44
C LEU A 55 -5.04 -5.04 -22.19
N ALA A 56 -5.59 -4.43 -23.24
CA ALA A 56 -6.60 -5.07 -24.08
C ALA A 56 -6.07 -6.28 -24.87
N THR A 57 -4.74 -6.48 -24.94
CA THR A 57 -4.12 -7.68 -25.54
C THR A 57 -4.03 -8.87 -24.58
N PHE A 58 -4.54 -8.74 -23.35
CA PHE A 58 -4.60 -9.81 -22.36
C PHE A 58 -6.07 -10.20 -22.18
N ASP A 59 -6.43 -11.43 -22.58
CA ASP A 59 -7.82 -11.90 -22.54
C ASP A 59 -8.43 -11.87 -21.13
N GLU A 60 -7.63 -12.21 -20.11
CA GLU A 60 -8.06 -12.25 -18.70
C GLU A 60 -7.39 -11.15 -17.84
N GLY A 61 -6.73 -10.18 -18.49
CA GLY A 61 -5.90 -9.19 -17.79
C GLY A 61 -4.59 -9.77 -17.26
N ILE A 62 -4.03 -9.12 -16.24
CA ILE A 62 -2.78 -9.52 -15.59
C ILE A 62 -3.09 -10.09 -14.21
N ASP A 63 -2.60 -11.30 -13.94
CA ASP A 63 -2.71 -11.95 -12.63
C ASP A 63 -1.79 -11.24 -11.61
N LEU A 64 -2.38 -10.35 -10.82
CA LEU A 64 -1.67 -9.62 -9.77
C LEU A 64 -1.25 -10.54 -8.61
N THR A 65 -2.00 -11.62 -8.33
CA THR A 65 -1.64 -12.60 -7.30
C THR A 65 -0.31 -13.25 -7.64
N ALA A 66 -0.15 -13.71 -8.89
CA ALA A 66 1.09 -14.32 -9.37
C ALA A 66 2.27 -13.33 -9.35
N VAL A 67 2.05 -12.07 -9.75
CA VAL A 67 3.09 -11.04 -9.71
C VAL A 67 3.54 -10.77 -8.27
N MET A 68 2.60 -10.62 -7.33
CA MET A 68 2.91 -10.38 -5.92
C MET A 68 3.57 -11.59 -5.26
N ALA A 69 3.09 -12.80 -5.52
CA ALA A 69 3.71 -14.03 -5.01
C ALA A 69 5.17 -14.18 -5.46
N GLN A 70 5.50 -13.79 -6.70
CA GLN A 70 6.88 -13.77 -7.15
C GLN A 70 7.67 -12.61 -6.52
N ALA A 71 7.12 -11.39 -6.52
CA ALA A 71 7.81 -10.19 -6.07
C ALA A 71 8.20 -10.23 -4.58
N ILE A 72 7.35 -10.82 -3.73
CA ILE A 72 7.65 -10.90 -2.28
C ILE A 72 8.91 -11.73 -2.02
N THR A 73 9.15 -12.77 -2.84
CA THR A 73 10.38 -13.58 -2.78
C THR A 73 11.62 -12.85 -3.31
N MET A 74 11.43 -11.71 -3.99
CA MET A 74 12.46 -10.84 -4.56
C MET A 74 12.69 -9.57 -3.73
N GLY A 75 12.20 -9.59 -2.49
CA GLY A 75 12.48 -8.60 -1.47
C GLY A 75 11.47 -7.45 -1.37
N ASP A 76 10.33 -7.52 -2.05
CA ASP A 76 9.29 -6.48 -1.95
C ASP A 76 8.38 -6.74 -0.74
N GLU A 77 7.96 -5.65 -0.08
CA GLU A 77 6.88 -5.67 0.93
C GLU A 77 5.64 -4.90 0.46
N PHE A 78 5.69 -4.32 -0.75
CA PHE A 78 4.58 -3.69 -1.48
C PHE A 78 4.06 -2.35 -0.96
N HIS A 79 4.69 -1.75 0.06
CA HIS A 79 4.36 -0.39 0.50
C HIS A 79 5.50 0.59 0.17
N GLN A 80 6.67 0.39 0.76
CA GLN A 80 7.89 1.18 0.50
C GLN A 80 8.72 0.67 -0.67
N ARG A 81 8.83 -0.65 -0.81
CA ARG A 81 9.62 -1.29 -1.85
C ARG A 81 8.72 -2.13 -2.76
N ASN A 82 8.59 -1.65 -4.00
CA ASN A 82 7.88 -2.30 -5.09
C ASN A 82 8.78 -2.52 -6.33
N ILE A 83 10.10 -2.55 -6.15
CA ILE A 83 11.08 -2.61 -7.26
C ILE A 83 10.86 -3.90 -8.07
N ALA A 84 10.75 -5.04 -7.38
CA ALA A 84 10.60 -6.32 -8.06
C ALA A 84 9.26 -6.40 -8.80
N ALA A 85 8.17 -6.02 -8.16
CA ALA A 85 6.83 -6.05 -8.76
C ALA A 85 6.70 -5.09 -9.95
N SER A 86 7.27 -3.89 -9.86
CA SER A 86 7.31 -2.92 -10.97
C SER A 86 8.12 -3.46 -12.15
N ALA A 87 9.27 -4.10 -11.89
CA ALA A 87 10.09 -4.73 -12.93
C ALA A 87 9.40 -5.95 -13.56
N LEU A 88 8.72 -6.79 -12.77
CA LEU A 88 7.96 -7.93 -13.25
C LEU A 88 6.78 -7.50 -14.11
N LEU A 89 6.07 -6.45 -13.71
CA LEU A 89 5.01 -5.84 -14.52
C LEU A 89 5.56 -5.32 -15.84
N MET A 90 6.67 -4.57 -15.80
CA MET A 90 7.33 -4.07 -17.01
C MET A 90 7.75 -5.22 -17.94
N ARG A 91 8.26 -6.34 -17.39
CA ARG A 91 8.61 -7.55 -18.15
C ARG A 91 7.41 -8.15 -18.89
N LEU A 92 6.22 -8.11 -18.30
CA LEU A 92 4.98 -8.59 -18.94
C LEU A 92 4.50 -7.63 -20.03
N LEU A 93 4.58 -6.33 -19.78
CA LEU A 93 4.05 -5.30 -20.66
C LEU A 93 4.96 -5.03 -21.86
N ALA A 94 6.28 -4.93 -21.66
CA ALA A 94 7.22 -4.39 -22.65
C ALA A 94 7.17 -5.08 -24.03
N PRO A 95 7.15 -6.44 -24.14
CA PRO A 95 7.06 -7.09 -25.44
C PRO A 95 5.76 -6.74 -26.18
N LYS A 96 4.65 -6.64 -25.46
CA LYS A 96 3.34 -6.29 -26.05
C LYS A 96 3.24 -4.81 -26.39
N ILE A 97 3.82 -3.91 -25.58
CA ILE A 97 3.94 -2.49 -25.89
C ILE A 97 4.71 -2.29 -27.20
N SER A 98 5.81 -3.02 -27.41
CA SER A 98 6.63 -2.90 -28.63
C SER A 98 5.93 -3.33 -29.92
N LEU A 99 4.78 -4.01 -29.82
CA LEU A 99 4.00 -4.50 -30.95
C LEU A 99 2.79 -3.61 -31.26
N LEU A 100 2.55 -2.54 -30.49
CA LEU A 100 1.44 -1.63 -30.74
C LEU A 100 1.70 -0.78 -31.99
N GLU A 101 0.65 -0.52 -32.77
CA GLU A 101 0.71 0.34 -33.96
C GLU A 101 0.67 1.84 -33.57
N ARG A 102 1.74 2.29 -32.92
CA ARG A 102 1.92 3.67 -32.42
C ARG A 102 3.26 4.25 -32.82
N ASP A 103 3.41 5.55 -32.61
CA ASP A 103 4.70 6.23 -32.79
C ASP A 103 5.76 5.63 -31.85
N ASN A 104 6.91 5.24 -32.40
CA ASN A 104 7.98 4.59 -31.64
C ASN A 104 8.56 5.49 -30.54
N VAL A 105 8.55 6.82 -30.73
CA VAL A 105 9.03 7.77 -29.72
C VAL A 105 8.05 7.85 -28.55
N GLU A 106 6.74 7.78 -28.81
CA GLU A 106 5.71 7.64 -27.78
C GLU A 106 5.92 6.36 -26.94
N LEU A 107 6.01 5.21 -27.61
CA LEU A 107 6.20 3.92 -26.94
C LEU A 107 7.49 3.89 -26.09
N ALA A 108 8.59 4.42 -26.64
CA ALA A 108 9.85 4.55 -25.92
C ALA A 108 9.73 5.41 -24.66
N LYS A 109 9.00 6.53 -24.71
CA LYS A 109 8.75 7.39 -23.53
C LYS A 109 7.95 6.67 -22.45
N VAL A 110 6.93 5.90 -22.82
CA VAL A 110 6.15 5.10 -21.88
C VAL A 110 7.01 4.02 -21.22
N MET A 111 7.77 3.27 -22.01
CA MET A 111 8.68 2.24 -21.49
C MET A 111 9.75 2.83 -20.57
N GLN A 112 10.29 4.00 -20.93
CA GLN A 112 11.26 4.72 -20.10
C GLN A 112 10.66 5.20 -18.79
N PHE A 113 9.40 5.66 -18.79
CA PHE A 113 8.71 6.06 -17.56
C PHE A 113 8.49 4.88 -16.62
N LEU A 114 8.04 3.73 -17.15
CA LEU A 114 7.84 2.52 -16.37
C LEU A 114 9.16 1.97 -15.81
N SER A 115 10.25 2.03 -16.58
CA SER A 115 11.54 1.48 -16.16
C SER A 115 12.24 2.24 -15.04
N ILE A 116 11.94 3.54 -14.86
CA ILE A 116 12.53 4.37 -13.79
C ILE A 116 11.59 4.58 -12.61
N THR A 117 10.36 4.09 -12.68
CA THR A 117 9.35 4.26 -11.63
C THR A 117 9.25 3.00 -10.80
N ASP A 118 10.19 2.82 -9.88
CA ASP A 118 10.26 1.65 -8.99
C ASP A 118 9.02 1.49 -8.09
N GLN A 119 8.28 2.58 -7.83
CA GLN A 119 7.03 2.57 -7.07
C GLN A 119 5.76 2.43 -7.92
N PHE A 120 5.87 2.12 -9.22
CA PHE A 120 4.69 2.06 -10.09
C PHE A 120 3.67 1.04 -9.59
N PHE A 121 4.14 -0.12 -9.11
CA PHE A 121 3.29 -1.20 -8.64
C PHE A 121 2.56 -0.93 -7.31
N LEU A 122 2.99 0.06 -6.50
CA LEU A 122 2.33 0.40 -5.23
C LEU A 122 0.82 0.61 -5.42
N ASN A 123 0.43 1.36 -6.44
CA ASN A 123 -0.97 1.65 -6.72
C ASN A 123 -1.77 0.37 -7.03
N LEU A 124 -1.17 -0.55 -7.77
CA LEU A 124 -1.78 -1.83 -8.13
C LEU A 124 -1.90 -2.73 -6.90
N ALA A 125 -0.87 -2.77 -6.06
CA ALA A 125 -0.90 -3.48 -4.78
C ALA A 125 -2.01 -2.93 -3.87
N MET A 126 -2.17 -1.61 -3.75
CA MET A 126 -3.27 -1.01 -2.98
C MET A 126 -4.64 -1.42 -3.51
N ALA A 127 -4.85 -1.40 -4.83
CA ALA A 127 -6.12 -1.82 -5.43
C ALA A 127 -6.38 -3.33 -5.26
N TYR A 128 -5.34 -4.16 -5.37
CA TYR A 128 -5.41 -5.59 -5.08
C TYR A 128 -5.82 -5.84 -3.62
N CYS A 129 -5.11 -5.21 -2.66
CA CYS A 129 -5.44 -5.30 -1.24
C CYS A 129 -6.86 -4.83 -0.97
N LYS A 130 -7.29 -3.70 -1.55
CA LYS A 130 -8.66 -3.21 -1.41
C LYS A 130 -9.69 -4.22 -1.93
N ALA A 131 -9.47 -4.79 -3.12
CA ALA A 131 -10.39 -5.78 -3.69
C ALA A 131 -10.52 -7.05 -2.83
N ALA A 132 -9.42 -7.49 -2.22
CA ALA A 132 -9.42 -8.62 -1.30
C ALA A 132 -10.09 -8.27 0.04
N MET A 133 -9.75 -7.13 0.64
CA MET A 133 -10.32 -6.72 1.92
C MET A 133 -11.81 -6.40 1.85
N ASP A 134 -12.30 -5.91 0.71
CA ASP A 134 -13.73 -5.70 0.48
C ASP A 134 -14.52 -7.02 0.48
N ALA A 135 -13.95 -8.10 -0.05
CA ALA A 135 -14.56 -9.42 0.05
C ALA A 135 -14.64 -9.88 1.51
N GLY A 136 -13.62 -9.60 2.33
CA GLY A 136 -13.64 -9.86 3.77
C GLY A 136 -14.64 -8.99 4.55
N ALA A 137 -14.93 -7.78 4.07
CA ALA A 137 -15.93 -6.89 4.66
C ALA A 137 -17.36 -7.41 4.50
N GLU A 138 -17.66 -8.18 3.44
CA GLU A 138 -18.99 -8.75 3.23
C GLU A 138 -19.38 -9.84 4.23
N ILE A 139 -18.41 -10.36 5.01
CA ILE A 139 -18.69 -11.33 6.09
C ILE A 139 -19.55 -10.70 7.19
N LYS A 140 -19.42 -9.38 7.42
CA LYS A 140 -20.25 -8.58 8.35
C LYS A 140 -20.24 -9.08 9.80
N GLN A 141 -19.20 -9.80 10.20
CA GLN A 141 -19.04 -10.40 11.51
C GLN A 141 -17.58 -10.35 11.98
N GLY A 142 -17.39 -10.46 13.30
CA GLY A 142 -16.06 -10.48 13.91
C GLY A 142 -15.35 -9.13 13.91
N THR A 143 -14.06 -9.17 14.26
CA THR A 143 -13.23 -8.01 14.59
C THR A 143 -12.12 -7.76 13.57
N ILE A 144 -12.14 -8.46 12.44
CA ILE A 144 -11.15 -8.29 11.38
C ILE A 144 -11.26 -6.89 10.79
N VAL A 145 -10.14 -6.17 10.80
CA VAL A 145 -10.00 -4.87 10.18
C VAL A 145 -9.99 -5.05 8.66
N THR A 146 -10.87 -4.34 7.97
CA THR A 146 -11.03 -4.42 6.50
C THR A 146 -10.60 -3.14 5.80
N VAL A 147 -10.46 -2.04 6.54
CA VAL A 147 -9.88 -0.81 6.01
C VAL A 147 -9.04 -0.16 7.10
N MET A 148 -7.82 0.26 6.75
CA MET A 148 -7.09 1.32 7.43
C MET A 148 -6.73 2.40 6.40
N THR A 149 -6.99 3.67 6.74
CA THR A 149 -6.64 4.82 5.90
C THR A 149 -6.47 6.08 6.76
N ARG A 150 -5.87 7.13 6.19
CA ARG A 150 -5.64 8.41 6.85
C ARG A 150 -5.64 9.57 5.86
N ASN A 151 -5.97 10.76 6.35
CA ASN A 151 -6.13 11.95 5.51
C ASN A 151 -5.28 13.16 5.96
N GLY A 152 -4.23 12.94 6.75
CA GLY A 152 -3.40 14.02 7.32
C GLY A 152 -4.00 14.68 8.57
N LYS A 153 -5.21 14.28 8.99
CA LYS A 153 -5.87 14.75 10.22
C LYS A 153 -6.40 13.60 11.08
N ASN A 154 -7.15 12.70 10.46
CA ASN A 154 -7.73 11.52 11.10
C ASN A 154 -7.23 10.24 10.44
N PHE A 155 -6.92 9.26 11.28
CA PHE A 155 -6.79 7.86 10.91
C PHE A 155 -8.17 7.21 11.07
N GLY A 156 -8.57 6.37 10.13
CA GLY A 156 -9.86 5.71 10.11
C GLY A 156 -9.72 4.22 9.89
N VAL A 157 -10.52 3.44 10.63
CA VAL A 157 -10.65 2.00 10.45
C VAL A 157 -12.10 1.59 10.20
N LYS A 158 -12.26 0.49 9.47
CA LYS A 158 -13.49 -0.31 9.41
C LYS A 158 -13.17 -1.74 9.84
N ILE A 159 -14.09 -2.36 10.56
CA ILE A 159 -14.03 -3.79 10.90
C ILE A 159 -15.22 -4.51 10.27
N SER A 160 -15.03 -5.77 9.87
CA SER A 160 -16.07 -6.55 9.19
C SER A 160 -17.38 -6.58 9.99
N GLY A 161 -17.32 -6.85 11.30
CA GLY A 161 -18.51 -6.88 12.18
C GLY A 161 -19.33 -5.60 12.27
N MET A 162 -18.80 -4.46 11.83
CA MET A 162 -19.48 -3.15 11.86
C MET A 162 -19.80 -2.60 10.46
N GLY A 163 -19.53 -3.37 9.41
CA GLY A 163 -19.85 -2.99 8.03
C GLY A 163 -19.19 -1.66 7.63
N ASP A 164 -20.00 -0.69 7.21
CA ASP A 164 -19.51 0.59 6.67
C ASP A 164 -19.23 1.68 7.70
N GLN A 165 -19.42 1.39 8.98
CA GLN A 165 -19.17 2.36 10.05
C GLN A 165 -17.67 2.67 10.17
N TRP A 166 -17.33 3.95 10.17
CA TRP A 166 -15.98 4.44 10.40
C TRP A 166 -15.71 4.69 11.87
N PHE A 167 -14.53 4.26 12.32
CA PHE A 167 -14.00 4.61 13.64
C PHE A 167 -12.70 5.37 13.46
N THR A 168 -12.61 6.55 14.07
CA THR A 168 -11.51 7.49 13.80
C THR A 168 -10.80 7.97 15.05
N ALA A 169 -9.50 8.22 14.91
CA ALA A 169 -8.65 8.90 15.89
C ALA A 169 -7.70 9.89 15.16
N PRO A 170 -7.12 10.88 15.87
CA PRO A 170 -6.13 11.75 15.27
C PRO A 170 -4.94 10.96 14.71
N VAL A 171 -4.41 11.39 13.56
CA VAL A 171 -3.22 10.74 12.98
C VAL A 171 -1.98 10.99 13.85
N ASN A 172 -1.05 10.04 13.81
CA ASN A 172 0.31 10.23 14.26
C ASN A 172 1.16 10.84 13.13
N THR A 173 2.34 11.36 13.47
CA THR A 173 3.32 11.85 12.49
C THR A 173 4.35 10.75 12.24
N PRO A 174 4.70 10.43 10.98
CA PRO A 174 5.71 9.44 10.68
C PRO A 174 7.11 9.89 11.10
N GLU A 175 7.93 8.91 11.49
CA GLU A 175 9.32 9.08 11.90
C GLU A 175 10.22 8.18 11.04
N GLY A 176 11.42 8.65 10.72
CA GLY A 176 12.34 7.87 9.89
C GLY A 176 13.49 8.68 9.34
N LEU A 177 13.95 8.30 8.14
CA LEU A 177 15.07 8.95 7.47
C LEU A 177 14.59 10.11 6.60
N PHE A 178 15.13 11.29 6.86
CA PHE A 178 14.89 12.51 6.10
C PHE A 178 15.93 12.70 5.00
N PHE A 179 15.51 13.23 3.85
CA PHE A 179 16.41 13.66 2.79
C PHE A 179 17.23 14.87 3.27
N SER A 180 18.43 15.03 2.68
CA SER A 180 19.32 16.14 3.01
C SER A 180 18.62 17.49 2.97
N GLY A 181 18.66 18.22 4.08
CA GLY A 181 18.04 19.54 4.23
C GLY A 181 16.66 19.54 4.90
N TYR A 182 16.09 18.37 5.21
CA TYR A 182 14.82 18.25 5.95
C TYR A 182 14.99 17.56 7.29
N SER A 183 13.98 17.72 8.14
CA SER A 183 13.94 17.19 9.51
C SER A 183 12.51 16.83 9.94
N GLN A 184 12.37 16.25 11.13
CA GLN A 184 11.08 15.94 11.73
C GLN A 184 10.14 17.16 11.84
N ALA A 185 10.69 18.38 11.97
CA ALA A 185 9.90 19.61 12.07
C ALA A 185 9.14 19.95 10.77
N ASP A 186 9.58 19.37 9.65
CA ASP A 186 9.04 19.61 8.32
C ASP A 186 7.97 18.57 7.92
N ALA A 187 7.86 17.48 8.70
CA ALA A 187 6.97 16.36 8.42
C ALA A 187 5.49 16.73 8.53
N ASN A 188 4.72 16.31 7.52
CA ASN A 188 3.27 16.32 7.58
C ASN A 188 2.77 15.13 8.42
N PRO A 189 1.65 15.27 9.15
CA PRO A 189 0.97 14.12 9.75
C PRO A 189 0.57 13.06 8.71
N ASP A 190 0.46 11.79 9.11
CA ASP A 190 0.32 10.66 8.18
C ASP A 190 -0.92 10.78 7.26
N ILE A 191 -0.75 10.45 5.98
CA ILE A 191 -1.76 10.68 4.93
C ILE A 191 -1.69 9.61 3.83
N GLY A 192 -2.86 9.21 3.33
CA GLY A 192 -3.04 8.33 2.18
C GLY A 192 -3.91 7.11 2.50
N ASP A 193 -4.32 6.40 1.44
CA ASP A 193 -5.03 5.11 1.56
C ASP A 193 -4.09 3.90 1.60
N SER A 194 -2.78 4.12 1.50
CA SER A 194 -1.80 3.04 1.37
C SER A 194 -1.72 2.10 2.56
N ALA A 195 -2.18 2.50 3.75
CA ALA A 195 -2.35 1.59 4.90
C ALA A 195 -3.29 0.39 4.66
N ILE A 196 -4.00 0.36 3.52
CA ILE A 196 -4.69 -0.83 3.04
C ILE A 196 -3.74 -2.02 2.80
N THR A 197 -2.45 -1.77 2.54
CA THR A 197 -1.44 -2.84 2.40
C THR A 197 -1.20 -3.56 3.72
N GLU A 198 -1.04 -2.82 4.82
CA GLU A 198 -0.92 -3.39 6.17
C GLU A 198 -2.24 -4.02 6.60
N THR A 199 -3.37 -3.43 6.22
CA THR A 199 -4.68 -4.05 6.48
C THR A 199 -4.77 -5.47 5.91
N PHE A 200 -4.18 -5.67 4.72
CA PHE A 200 -4.08 -6.98 4.07
C PHE A 200 -2.99 -7.89 4.65
N GLY A 201 -2.04 -7.33 5.42
CA GLY A 201 -0.95 -8.06 6.08
C GLY A 201 0.38 -8.07 5.33
N ILE A 202 0.56 -7.17 4.36
CA ILE A 202 1.85 -6.85 3.74
C ILE A 202 2.34 -5.47 4.24
N GLY A 203 3.31 -4.86 3.58
CA GLY A 203 3.87 -3.58 4.01
C GLY A 203 4.70 -3.72 5.28
N GLY A 204 4.45 -2.88 6.28
CA GLY A 204 5.11 -2.95 7.59
C GLY A 204 5.00 -4.31 8.29
N ALA A 205 3.90 -5.04 8.09
CA ALA A 205 3.69 -6.38 8.65
C ALA A 205 4.53 -7.49 7.96
N ALA A 206 5.03 -7.23 6.75
CA ALA A 206 5.88 -8.12 5.99
C ALA A 206 7.30 -7.56 5.83
N MET A 207 7.77 -6.74 6.77
CA MET A 207 9.09 -6.11 6.72
C MET A 207 10.22 -7.12 6.52
N VAL A 208 10.09 -8.33 7.10
CA VAL A 208 11.03 -9.45 6.97
C VAL A 208 11.25 -9.87 5.51
N ALA A 209 10.29 -9.65 4.60
CA ALA A 209 10.47 -9.85 3.17
C ALA A 209 11.44 -8.83 2.56
N ALA A 210 11.48 -7.61 3.09
CA ALA A 210 12.21 -6.48 2.52
C ALA A 210 13.20 -5.86 3.53
N PRO A 211 14.21 -6.59 4.03
CA PRO A 211 15.12 -6.09 5.07
C PRO A 211 15.90 -4.84 4.66
N GLY A 212 16.03 -4.55 3.36
CA GLY A 212 16.60 -3.31 2.85
C GLY A 212 15.81 -2.05 3.22
N VAL A 213 14.50 -2.17 3.49
CA VAL A 213 13.60 -1.07 3.87
C VAL A 213 13.93 -0.52 5.26
N THR A 214 14.43 -1.36 6.17
CA THR A 214 14.73 -0.97 7.57
C THR A 214 15.64 0.26 7.69
N ARG A 215 16.59 0.40 6.76
CA ARG A 215 17.49 1.57 6.66
C ARG A 215 16.74 2.88 6.38
N PHE A 216 15.64 2.82 5.64
CA PHE A 216 14.85 3.97 5.26
C PHE A 216 13.80 4.32 6.30
N VAL A 217 13.37 3.35 7.12
CA VAL A 217 12.30 3.54 8.10
C VAL A 217 12.79 3.75 9.53
N GLY A 218 14.08 4.05 9.72
CA GLY A 218 14.66 4.39 11.02
C GLY A 218 14.93 3.19 11.94
N ALA A 219 14.68 1.97 11.49
CA ALA A 219 14.95 0.75 12.25
C ALA A 219 16.42 0.33 12.10
N ALA A 220 17.23 0.61 13.13
CA ALA A 220 18.58 0.08 13.20
C ALA A 220 18.55 -1.45 13.39
N GLY A 221 19.32 -2.20 12.60
CA GLY A 221 19.44 -3.66 12.76
C GLY A 221 19.31 -4.49 11.49
N GLY A 222 18.88 -3.91 10.37
CA GLY A 222 18.81 -4.63 9.09
C GLY A 222 17.82 -5.80 9.16
N MET A 223 18.31 -7.02 8.99
CA MET A 223 17.45 -8.23 8.98
C MET A 223 16.83 -8.52 10.34
N SER A 224 17.57 -8.37 11.45
CA SER A 224 17.04 -8.69 12.78
C SER A 224 15.86 -7.79 13.14
N ALA A 225 15.99 -6.49 12.89
CA ALA A 225 14.90 -5.53 13.09
C ALA A 225 13.68 -5.85 12.21
N ALA A 226 13.90 -6.30 10.97
CA ALA A 226 12.82 -6.70 10.08
C ALA A 226 12.05 -7.94 10.60
N THR A 227 12.79 -8.92 11.13
CA THR A 227 12.21 -10.10 11.80
C THR A 227 11.44 -9.69 13.05
N ASP A 228 12.04 -8.93 13.96
CA ASP A 228 11.42 -8.52 15.23
C ASP A 228 10.10 -7.76 14.99
N ILE A 229 10.10 -6.84 14.01
CA ILE A 229 8.89 -6.11 13.61
C ILE A 229 7.81 -7.07 13.06
N SER A 230 8.20 -8.02 12.20
CA SER A 230 7.22 -8.90 11.57
C SER A 230 6.65 -9.92 12.58
N GLU A 231 7.45 -10.37 13.55
CA GLU A 231 6.98 -11.20 14.66
C GLU A 231 6.06 -10.42 15.60
N GLU A 232 6.40 -9.18 15.97
CA GLU A 232 5.50 -8.31 16.76
C GLU A 232 4.16 -8.11 16.04
N MET A 233 4.20 -7.86 14.72
CA MET A 233 2.98 -7.75 13.92
C MET A 233 2.22 -9.08 13.89
N ALA A 234 2.87 -10.23 13.80
CA ALA A 234 2.20 -11.54 13.78
C ALA A 234 1.30 -11.79 15.01
N GLU A 235 1.58 -11.16 16.15
CA GLU A 235 0.74 -11.28 17.34
C GLU A 235 -0.69 -10.75 17.13
N ILE A 236 -0.86 -9.69 16.31
CA ILE A 236 -2.15 -9.03 16.08
C ILE A 236 -2.89 -9.50 14.82
N TYR A 237 -2.32 -10.45 14.06
CA TYR A 237 -2.98 -11.10 12.92
C TYR A 237 -3.34 -12.54 13.28
N LEU A 238 -4.42 -13.06 12.69
CA LEU A 238 -4.94 -14.38 13.06
C LEU A 238 -4.24 -15.53 12.36
N GLU A 239 -3.84 -15.36 11.11
CA GLU A 239 -3.39 -16.45 10.24
C GLU A 239 -2.22 -16.03 9.34
N ARG A 240 -1.75 -16.97 8.50
CA ARG A 240 -0.73 -16.74 7.47
C ARG A 240 -1.29 -16.94 6.06
N ASN A 241 -1.01 -16.01 5.15
CA ASN A 241 -1.35 -16.11 3.74
C ASN A 241 -0.27 -16.86 2.96
N MET A 242 -0.51 -18.15 2.71
CA MET A 242 0.43 -19.02 1.99
C MET A 242 0.57 -18.73 0.49
N MET A 243 -0.22 -17.82 -0.09
CA MET A 243 0.04 -17.32 -1.45
C MET A 243 1.22 -16.34 -1.49
N LEU A 244 1.60 -15.78 -0.34
CA LEU A 244 2.67 -14.80 -0.19
C LEU A 244 3.72 -15.35 0.79
N GLN A 245 4.40 -16.43 0.39
CA GLN A 245 5.46 -17.04 1.20
C GLN A 245 6.72 -16.18 1.18
N ILE A 246 7.32 -15.99 2.36
CA ILE A 246 8.49 -15.12 2.53
C ILE A 246 9.72 -15.99 2.80
N PRO A 247 10.68 -16.13 1.85
CA PRO A 247 11.84 -17.00 2.02
C PRO A 247 12.72 -16.65 3.22
N THR A 248 12.85 -15.37 3.52
CA THR A 248 13.61 -14.85 4.66
C THR A 248 12.93 -15.06 6.01
N TRP A 249 11.71 -15.59 6.00
CA TRP A 249 10.94 -16.00 7.18
C TRP A 249 10.63 -17.50 7.14
N ASP A 250 11.59 -18.30 6.64
CA ASP A 250 11.48 -19.75 6.48
C ASP A 250 10.22 -20.19 5.70
N PHE A 251 9.86 -19.42 4.68
CA PHE A 251 8.69 -19.65 3.82
C PHE A 251 7.34 -19.62 4.56
N GLN A 252 7.28 -19.01 5.74
CA GLN A 252 6.01 -18.59 6.34
C GLN A 252 5.25 -17.66 5.39
N GLY A 253 3.92 -17.76 5.39
CA GLY A 253 3.08 -16.81 4.67
C GLY A 253 3.09 -15.43 5.33
N ALA A 254 2.85 -14.38 4.55
CA ALA A 254 2.58 -13.04 5.08
C ALA A 254 1.43 -13.06 6.10
N CYS A 255 1.36 -12.07 6.99
CA CYS A 255 0.28 -11.98 7.97
C CYS A 255 -1.11 -11.91 7.30
N LEU A 256 -2.15 -12.43 7.95
CA LEU A 256 -3.51 -12.40 7.43
C LEU A 256 -4.54 -12.20 8.54
N GLY A 257 -5.49 -11.30 8.30
CA GLY A 257 -6.60 -11.04 9.22
C GLY A 257 -6.17 -10.26 10.45
N LEU A 258 -5.89 -8.97 10.28
CA LEU A 258 -5.63 -8.05 11.39
C LEU A 258 -6.84 -8.00 12.33
N ASP A 259 -6.68 -8.43 13.58
CA ASP A 259 -7.76 -8.51 14.56
C ASP A 259 -7.76 -7.27 15.47
N ALA A 260 -8.78 -6.41 15.33
CA ALA A 260 -8.94 -5.22 16.18
C ALA A 260 -9.03 -5.56 17.67
N ARG A 261 -9.56 -6.74 18.04
CA ARG A 261 -9.63 -7.18 19.42
C ARG A 261 -8.23 -7.45 19.97
N ARG A 262 -7.37 -8.12 19.20
CA ARG A 262 -5.97 -8.36 19.61
C ARG A 262 -5.19 -7.06 19.72
N VAL A 263 -5.39 -6.11 18.80
CA VAL A 263 -4.79 -4.77 18.89
C VAL A 263 -5.12 -4.08 20.23
N VAL A 264 -6.39 -4.13 20.65
CA VAL A 264 -6.83 -3.56 21.93
C VAL A 264 -6.33 -4.37 23.12
N GLU A 265 -6.38 -5.70 23.05
CA GLU A 265 -6.00 -6.63 24.12
C GLU A 265 -4.49 -6.56 24.44
N THR A 266 -3.64 -6.52 23.43
CA THR A 266 -2.17 -6.51 23.60
C THR A 266 -1.59 -5.11 23.69
N GLY A 267 -2.31 -4.10 23.19
CA GLY A 267 -1.78 -2.74 23.01
C GLY A 267 -0.79 -2.61 21.85
N ILE A 268 -0.50 -3.70 21.11
CA ILE A 268 0.34 -3.66 19.92
C ILE A 268 -0.47 -3.03 18.78
N THR A 269 0.01 -1.91 18.27
CA THR A 269 -0.66 -1.20 17.17
C THR A 269 0.03 -1.47 15.83
N PRO A 270 -0.74 -1.59 14.72
CA PRO A 270 -0.18 -1.82 13.39
C PRO A 270 0.91 -0.81 13.03
N LEU A 271 2.09 -1.33 12.66
CA LEU A 271 3.20 -0.54 12.12
C LEU A 271 3.01 -0.38 10.61
N ILE A 272 3.00 0.86 10.15
CA ILE A 272 2.77 1.23 8.75
C ILE A 272 4.06 1.83 8.19
N ASN A 273 4.53 1.25 7.09
CA ASN A 273 5.60 1.83 6.30
C ASN A 273 5.04 3.02 5.50
N THR A 274 5.66 4.20 5.50
CA THR A 274 5.05 5.37 4.83
C THR A 274 6.05 6.41 4.33
N GLY A 275 5.71 7.07 3.22
CA GLY A 275 6.51 8.18 2.68
C GLY A 275 6.25 9.43 3.51
N ILE A 276 7.30 10.12 3.93
CA ILE A 276 7.15 11.35 4.73
C ILE A 276 6.95 12.52 3.76
N ALA A 277 5.74 13.07 3.73
CA ALA A 277 5.42 14.28 2.99
C ALA A 277 5.79 15.52 3.79
N HIS A 278 6.15 16.60 3.10
CA HIS A 278 6.35 17.91 3.73
C HIS A 278 5.01 18.53 4.14
N ARG A 279 4.98 19.25 5.26
CA ARG A 279 3.78 19.95 5.77
C ARG A 279 3.32 21.13 4.91
N GLU A 280 4.24 21.72 4.13
CA GLU A 280 3.92 22.76 3.16
C GLU A 280 3.66 22.16 1.77
N ALA A 281 2.51 22.50 1.18
CA ALA A 281 2.14 22.07 -0.17
C ALA A 281 3.15 22.55 -1.21
N GLY A 282 3.45 21.70 -2.20
CA GLY A 282 4.40 22.04 -3.28
C GLY A 282 5.80 21.45 -3.13
N VAL A 283 6.22 21.11 -1.90
CA VAL A 283 7.57 20.60 -1.63
C VAL A 283 7.68 19.11 -2.01
N GLY A 284 6.70 18.30 -1.61
CA GLY A 284 6.63 16.89 -1.96
C GLY A 284 7.12 15.96 -0.86
N GLN A 285 7.70 14.83 -1.24
CA GLN A 285 8.29 13.86 -0.31
C GLN A 285 9.64 14.35 0.22
N ILE A 286 9.85 14.22 1.52
CA ILE A 286 11.05 14.67 2.24
C ILE A 286 11.73 13.55 3.03
N GLY A 287 11.20 12.33 2.97
CA GLY A 287 11.78 11.17 3.63
C GLY A 287 10.93 9.91 3.47
N ALA A 288 11.36 8.88 4.16
CA ALA A 288 10.62 7.64 4.36
C ALA A 288 10.69 7.26 5.83
N GLY A 289 9.69 6.53 6.31
CA GLY A 289 9.55 6.28 7.73
C GLY A 289 8.54 5.20 8.05
N THR A 290 8.32 5.04 9.33
CA THR A 290 7.18 4.28 9.86
C THR A 290 6.30 5.17 10.72
N VAL A 291 5.08 4.70 10.91
CA VAL A 291 4.12 5.30 11.83
C VAL A 291 3.25 4.18 12.38
N ARG A 292 2.85 4.29 13.64
CA ARG A 292 1.87 3.34 14.23
C ARG A 292 0.46 3.89 14.09
N ALA A 293 -0.48 3.01 13.75
CA ALA A 293 -1.90 3.35 13.75
C ALA A 293 -2.34 3.73 15.18
N PRO A 294 -3.14 4.80 15.37
CA PRO A 294 -3.55 5.24 16.70
C PRO A 294 -4.54 4.25 17.34
N LEU A 295 -4.23 3.79 18.55
CA LEU A 295 -5.03 2.78 19.27
C LEU A 295 -6.52 3.17 19.40
N GLY A 296 -6.80 4.45 19.63
CA GLY A 296 -8.16 4.93 19.90
C GLY A 296 -9.18 4.73 18.78
N CYS A 297 -8.78 4.42 17.54
CA CYS A 297 -9.74 4.03 16.50
C CYS A 297 -10.17 2.56 16.62
N PHE A 298 -9.30 1.69 17.15
CA PHE A 298 -9.61 0.27 17.41
C PHE A 298 -10.45 0.11 18.68
N GLU A 299 -10.13 0.85 19.75
CA GLU A 299 -10.92 0.86 20.99
C GLU A 299 -12.39 1.19 20.70
N LYS A 300 -12.64 2.30 19.99
CA LYS A 300 -14.00 2.70 19.56
C LYS A 300 -14.71 1.64 18.72
N ALA A 301 -13.98 0.92 17.87
CA ALA A 301 -14.55 -0.13 17.04
C ALA A 301 -14.99 -1.34 17.88
N ILE A 302 -14.18 -1.71 18.88
CA ILE A 302 -14.48 -2.81 19.79
C ILE A 302 -15.60 -2.44 20.77
N GLU A 303 -15.61 -1.23 21.33
CA GLU A 303 -16.70 -0.73 22.18
C GLU A 303 -18.04 -0.77 21.43
N ALA A 304 -18.09 -0.22 20.21
CA ALA A 304 -19.31 -0.22 19.41
C ALA A 304 -19.77 -1.63 19.02
N LEU A 305 -18.82 -2.55 18.77
CA LEU A 305 -19.17 -3.95 18.53
C LEU A 305 -19.72 -4.64 19.79
N ALA A 306 -19.13 -4.37 20.96
CA ALA A 306 -19.62 -4.88 22.24
C ALA A 306 -21.05 -4.39 22.53
N GLU A 307 -21.33 -3.10 22.31
CA GLU A 307 -22.68 -2.54 22.39
C GLU A 307 -23.66 -3.25 21.44
N LYS A 308 -23.28 -3.44 20.18
CA LYS A 308 -24.09 -4.16 19.17
C LYS A 308 -24.39 -5.60 19.60
N LEU A 309 -23.46 -6.26 20.29
CA LEU A 309 -23.59 -7.63 20.77
C LEU A 309 -24.28 -7.73 22.15
N GLY A 310 -24.57 -6.60 22.80
CA GLY A 310 -25.17 -6.58 24.14
C GLY A 310 -24.21 -7.01 25.25
N ILE A 311 -22.90 -6.83 25.06
CA ILE A 311 -21.87 -7.13 26.07
C ILE A 311 -21.67 -5.90 26.95
N SER A 312 -21.89 -6.04 28.27
CA SER A 312 -21.62 -5.00 29.27
C SER A 312 -20.24 -5.18 29.90
N ALA A 313 -19.59 -4.08 30.27
CA ALA A 313 -18.33 -4.04 31.03
C ALA A 313 -18.47 -4.58 32.46
#